data_AF-A0A448ZAD3-F1
#
_entry.id   AF-A0A448ZAD3-F1
#
_cell.length_a   1.000
_cell.length_b   1.000
_cell.length_c   1.000
_cell.angle_alpha   90.00
_cell.angle_beta   90.00
_cell.angle_gamma   90.00
#
_symmetry.space_group_name_H-M   'P 1'
#
loop_
_entity.id
_entity.type
_entity.pdbx_description
1 polymer ?
#
loop_
_entity_poly.entity_id
_entity_poly.type
_entity_poly.pdbx_seq_one_letter_code
_entity_poly.pdbx_strand_id
1 'polypeptide(L)'
;MTDFAPIVPVGNDILDIGSRKARRQRNADPMAPSAAMLMGAPAQFDVPNVSNPAYYCRNNFASVCGTGDENQDVKFMKGTTTLAFKFQGGVIVSVDSRSTMGAYISSGTVKKVIEINPFLLGTMAGGAADCSFWERNLGMECRLYQLRNGRRISVASASKLLANVMRSYRGYGLSMGTMIAGWDEKGPQLYYVDDDGTRLKGKMFSVGSGSTYAYGVLDNYYREDLTVEEAIDLGKRAIYHAAHRDAASGGINNLYHMTKDGFVKIHSIDVNDMHYEFAEERANAMSS
;
A
#
# COMPACT_ATOMS: atom_id res chain seq x y z
N MET A 1 -53.45 -20.73 11.13
CA MET A 1 -52.68 -21.36 12.22
C MET A 1 -51.61 -22.21 11.57
N THR A 2 -50.42 -21.64 11.46
CA THR A 2 -49.19 -22.34 11.03
C THR A 2 -48.04 -21.63 11.72
N ASP A 3 -47.35 -22.38 12.56
CA ASP A 3 -46.30 -21.98 13.50
C ASP A 3 -45.07 -21.38 12.80
N PHE A 4 -44.60 -20.24 13.31
CA PHE A 4 -43.21 -19.81 13.15
C PHE A 4 -42.52 -19.96 14.51
N ALA A 5 -41.45 -20.75 14.54
CA ALA A 5 -40.62 -20.96 15.72
C ALA A 5 -39.99 -19.64 16.23
N PRO A 6 -39.79 -19.48 17.55
CA PRO A 6 -39.19 -18.27 18.10
C PRO A 6 -37.70 -18.18 17.74
N ILE A 7 -37.26 -16.98 17.39
CA ILE A 7 -35.86 -16.64 17.15
C ILE A 7 -35.10 -16.78 18.48
N VAL A 8 -34.15 -17.71 18.53
CA VAL A 8 -33.22 -17.84 19.68
C VAL A 8 -32.27 -16.63 19.65
N PRO A 9 -32.10 -15.89 20.76
CA PRO A 9 -31.13 -14.81 20.80
C PRO A 9 -29.73 -15.42 20.71
N VAL A 10 -28.95 -14.98 19.72
CA VAL A 10 -27.53 -15.28 19.63
C VAL A 10 -26.86 -14.68 20.87
N GLY A 11 -26.31 -15.53 21.73
CA GLY A 11 -25.65 -15.13 22.96
C GLY A 11 -24.48 -14.18 22.69
N ASN A 12 -24.31 -13.17 23.55
CA ASN A 12 -23.21 -12.20 23.51
C ASN A 12 -21.84 -12.80 23.94
N ASP A 13 -21.65 -14.11 23.78
CA ASP A 13 -20.56 -14.88 24.40
C ASP A 13 -19.21 -14.73 23.69
N ILE A 14 -19.13 -13.95 22.60
CA ILE A 14 -17.86 -13.69 21.92
C ILE A 14 -16.99 -12.65 22.63
N LEU A 15 -17.56 -11.92 23.61
CA LEU A 15 -16.85 -10.89 24.37
C LEU A 15 -16.46 -11.32 25.80
N ASP A 16 -16.75 -12.56 26.23
CA ASP A 16 -16.49 -13.01 27.61
C ASP A 16 -15.31 -14.01 27.75
N ILE A 17 -14.19 -13.74 27.08
CA ILE A 17 -12.94 -14.51 27.23
C ILE A 17 -12.19 -14.16 28.55
N GLY A 18 -12.84 -13.43 29.46
CA GLY A 18 -12.21 -12.89 30.67
C GLY A 18 -12.93 -13.15 32.00
N SER A 19 -14.18 -13.64 32.04
CA SER A 19 -14.88 -13.74 33.32
C SER A 19 -14.44 -14.94 34.18
N ARG A 20 -14.40 -14.70 35.49
CA ARG A 20 -13.97 -15.63 36.56
C ARG A 20 -14.75 -16.95 36.59
N LYS A 21 -15.85 -17.12 35.83
CA LYS A 21 -16.63 -18.37 35.77
C LYS A 21 -15.89 -19.50 35.05
N ALA A 22 -15.11 -19.21 33.99
CA ALA A 22 -14.37 -20.23 33.24
C ALA A 22 -13.21 -20.87 34.03
N ARG A 23 -12.82 -20.27 35.16
CA ARG A 23 -11.70 -20.75 35.99
C ARG A 23 -12.11 -21.84 36.99
N ARG A 24 -13.40 -22.00 37.29
CA ARG A 24 -13.87 -22.87 38.37
C ARG A 24 -14.06 -24.35 37.97
N GLN A 25 -14.17 -24.66 36.68
CA GLN A 25 -14.45 -26.01 36.19
C GLN A 25 -13.22 -26.90 35.94
N ARG A 26 -11.99 -26.36 35.99
CA ARG A 26 -10.77 -27.10 35.62
C ARG A 26 -10.09 -27.90 36.74
N ASN A 27 -10.62 -27.89 37.96
CA ASN A 27 -9.98 -28.52 39.13
C ASN A 27 -10.76 -29.73 39.68
N ALA A 28 -11.09 -30.70 38.83
CA ALA A 28 -11.57 -32.01 39.29
C ALA A 28 -11.08 -33.12 38.36
N ASP A 29 -9.99 -33.78 38.77
CA ASP A 29 -9.74 -35.24 38.73
C ASP A 29 -8.26 -35.57 38.44
N PRO A 30 -7.54 -36.20 39.39
CA PRO A 30 -6.20 -36.73 39.16
C PRO A 30 -6.26 -38.25 38.99
N MET A 31 -5.96 -38.78 37.79
CA MET A 31 -5.29 -40.08 37.53
C MET A 31 -5.61 -40.62 36.12
N ALA A 32 -4.73 -40.38 35.14
CA ALA A 32 -4.47 -41.27 33.99
C ALA A 32 -3.17 -40.83 33.26
N PRO A 33 -2.34 -41.77 32.74
CA PRO A 33 -1.01 -41.46 32.21
C PRO A 33 -1.04 -40.90 30.78
N SER A 34 0.05 -40.21 30.44
CA SER A 34 0.18 -39.22 29.37
C SER A 34 0.12 -39.76 27.94
N ALA A 35 -0.93 -39.38 27.21
CA ALA A 35 -0.99 -39.41 25.74
C ALA A 35 -0.30 -38.17 25.11
N ALA A 36 0.84 -37.74 25.65
CA ALA A 36 1.50 -36.48 25.28
C ALA A 36 2.55 -36.61 24.16
N MET A 37 2.50 -37.67 23.34
CA MET A 37 3.47 -37.86 22.26
C MET A 37 2.92 -37.76 20.83
N LEU A 38 1.62 -37.57 20.61
CA LEU A 38 1.09 -37.37 19.26
C LEU A 38 0.01 -36.29 19.24
N MET A 39 0.23 -35.27 18.40
CA MET A 39 -0.58 -34.07 18.14
C MET A 39 -0.26 -32.85 19.01
N GLY A 40 0.38 -31.86 18.37
CA GLY A 40 0.57 -30.51 18.91
C GLY A 40 -0.76 -29.89 19.29
N ALA A 41 -0.84 -29.39 20.52
CA ALA A 41 -2.04 -28.78 21.06
C ALA A 41 -2.42 -27.51 20.27
N PRO A 42 -3.71 -27.29 19.98
CA PRO A 42 -4.14 -26.05 19.34
C PRO A 42 -3.96 -24.89 20.34
N ALA A 43 -3.45 -23.76 19.84
CA ALA A 43 -3.20 -22.50 20.57
C ALA A 43 -1.82 -22.32 21.23
N GLN A 44 -0.75 -22.90 20.68
CA GLN A 44 0.61 -22.47 21.00
C GLN A 44 1.11 -21.55 19.88
N PHE A 45 1.18 -20.24 20.16
CA PHE A 45 1.82 -19.27 19.27
C PHE A 45 3.29 -19.67 19.13
N ASP A 46 3.77 -19.89 17.90
CA ASP A 46 5.18 -20.19 17.66
C ASP A 46 6.02 -19.01 18.14
N VAL A 47 6.68 -19.18 19.29
CA VAL A 47 7.56 -18.18 19.86
C VAL A 47 8.95 -18.30 19.22
N PRO A 48 9.67 -17.19 18.98
CA PRO A 48 11.00 -17.22 18.41
C PRO A 48 11.93 -18.16 19.20
N ASN A 49 12.66 -19.03 18.49
CA ASN A 49 13.61 -19.97 19.10
C ASN A 49 14.90 -19.27 19.52
N VAL A 50 14.79 -18.46 20.56
CA VAL A 50 15.89 -17.69 21.17
C VAL A 50 15.84 -17.89 22.68
N SER A 51 16.97 -17.68 23.35
CA SER A 51 17.12 -17.94 24.80
C SER A 51 16.10 -17.20 25.68
N ASN A 52 15.62 -16.04 25.23
CA ASN A 52 14.54 -15.31 25.88
C ASN A 52 13.56 -14.72 24.84
N PRO A 53 12.50 -15.46 24.48
CA PRO A 53 11.55 -15.04 23.46
C PRO A 53 10.79 -13.76 23.86
N ALA A 54 10.48 -13.58 25.15
CA ALA A 54 9.80 -12.39 25.64
C ALA A 54 10.66 -11.13 25.52
N TYR A 55 11.95 -11.23 25.83
CA TYR A 55 12.91 -10.16 25.63
C TYR A 55 13.12 -9.87 24.13
N TYR A 56 13.25 -10.90 23.30
CA TYR A 56 13.37 -10.75 21.86
C TYR A 56 12.16 -10.05 21.25
N CYS A 57 10.95 -10.46 21.61
CA CYS A 57 9.74 -9.81 21.14
C CYS A 57 9.63 -8.36 21.64
N ARG A 58 10.01 -8.09 22.88
CA ARG A 58 10.05 -6.72 23.42
C ARG A 58 11.11 -5.85 22.75
N ASN A 59 12.22 -6.40 22.29
CA ASN A 59 13.28 -5.58 21.72
C ASN A 59 13.15 -5.39 20.20
N ASN A 60 12.52 -6.34 19.51
CA ASN A 60 12.41 -6.36 18.05
C ASN A 60 10.99 -6.07 17.55
N PHE A 61 9.97 -6.34 18.36
CA PHE A 61 8.57 -6.12 18.03
C PHE A 61 7.86 -5.15 19.00
N ALA A 62 8.52 -4.64 20.06
CA ALA A 62 7.92 -3.54 20.79
C ALA A 62 7.90 -2.31 19.89
N SER A 63 6.76 -1.64 19.94
CA SER A 63 6.61 -0.31 19.42
C SER A 63 7.70 0.59 20.03
N VAL A 64 8.30 1.45 19.20
CA VAL A 64 9.36 2.40 19.61
C VAL A 64 8.85 3.36 20.71
N CYS A 65 7.53 3.42 20.97
CA CYS A 65 6.87 4.21 22.02
C CYS A 65 6.56 3.46 23.34
N GLY A 66 7.11 2.25 23.56
CA GLY A 66 7.00 1.55 24.86
C GLY A 66 5.79 0.62 25.00
N THR A 67 5.43 0.25 26.24
CA THR A 67 4.41 -0.79 26.54
C THR A 67 3.11 -0.26 27.16
N GLY A 68 2.95 1.05 27.29
CA GLY A 68 1.67 1.64 27.71
C GLY A 68 0.74 1.78 26.51
N ASP A 69 -0.53 1.41 26.63
CA ASP A 69 -1.55 1.64 25.58
C ASP A 69 -1.81 3.13 25.35
N GLU A 70 -1.43 3.97 26.32
CA GLU A 70 -1.55 5.42 26.30
C GLU A 70 -0.39 6.04 25.49
N ASN A 71 -0.73 6.78 24.42
CA ASN A 71 0.20 7.45 23.50
C ASN A 71 1.05 6.54 22.59
N GLN A 72 0.51 5.41 22.15
CA GLN A 72 1.07 4.65 21.02
C GLN A 72 0.82 5.42 19.70
N ASP A 73 1.63 6.43 19.43
CA ASP A 73 1.65 7.05 18.10
C ASP A 73 2.20 6.03 17.11
N VAL A 74 1.32 5.46 16.27
CA VAL A 74 1.73 4.61 15.16
C VAL A 74 2.53 5.50 14.20
N LYS A 75 3.85 5.49 14.33
CA LYS A 75 4.73 6.15 13.37
C LYS A 75 4.74 5.33 12.09
N PHE A 76 3.86 5.69 11.16
CA PHE A 76 3.82 5.10 9.84
C PHE A 76 5.10 5.47 9.07
N MET A 77 6.04 4.53 9.01
CA MET A 77 7.14 4.61 8.05
C MET A 77 6.59 4.24 6.68
N LYS A 78 6.67 5.16 5.73
CA LYS A 78 6.19 4.97 4.35
C LYS A 78 7.21 4.13 3.57
N GLY A 79 7.41 2.86 3.91
CA GLY A 79 8.39 1.96 3.29
C GLY A 79 7.99 1.54 1.87
N THR A 80 8.21 2.41 0.87
CA THR A 80 7.68 2.29 -0.50
C THR A 80 8.31 3.36 -1.41
N THR A 81 8.37 3.10 -2.72
CA THR A 81 8.57 4.15 -3.72
C THR A 81 7.48 4.09 -4.78
N THR A 82 6.72 5.18 -4.88
CA THR A 82 5.79 5.41 -5.98
C THR A 82 6.18 6.69 -6.70
N LEU A 83 6.00 6.72 -8.02
CA LEU A 83 6.15 7.93 -8.81
C LEU A 83 5.13 7.98 -9.92
N ALA A 84 4.78 9.20 -10.31
CA ALA A 84 3.96 9.45 -11.48
C ALA A 84 4.38 10.77 -12.13
N PHE A 85 4.40 10.81 -13.46
CA PHE A 85 4.68 12.03 -14.20
C PHE A 85 3.90 12.10 -15.50
N LYS A 86 3.54 13.33 -15.87
CA LYS A 86 2.79 13.68 -17.05
C LYS A 86 3.75 14.05 -18.17
N PHE A 87 3.48 13.60 -19.39
CA PHE A 87 4.21 13.95 -20.60
C PHE A 87 3.22 14.08 -21.77
N GLN A 88 3.68 14.42 -22.97
CA GLN A 88 2.82 14.59 -24.15
C GLN A 88 1.92 13.37 -24.41
N GLY A 89 2.45 12.16 -24.22
CA GLY A 89 1.74 10.89 -24.44
C GLY A 89 0.82 10.45 -23.29
N GLY A 90 0.70 11.22 -22.21
CA GLY A 90 -0.20 10.91 -21.10
C GLY A 90 0.45 10.98 -19.72
N VAL A 91 0.21 9.96 -18.88
CA VAL A 91 0.82 9.87 -17.55
C VAL A 91 1.44 8.49 -17.37
N ILE A 92 2.71 8.45 -16.96
CA ILE A 92 3.35 7.22 -16.49
C ILE A 92 3.16 7.13 -14.98
N VAL A 93 2.77 5.96 -14.49
CA VAL A 93 2.72 5.61 -13.08
C VAL A 93 3.62 4.39 -12.88
N SER A 94 4.67 4.54 -12.08
CA SER A 94 5.65 3.49 -11.81
C SER A 94 5.81 3.30 -10.31
N VAL A 95 5.74 2.07 -9.84
CA VAL A 95 5.81 1.75 -8.41
C VAL A 95 6.65 0.51 -8.16
N ASP A 96 7.23 0.42 -6.96
CA ASP A 96 7.78 -0.83 -6.44
C ASP A 96 6.67 -1.72 -5.82
N SER A 97 7.01 -2.86 -5.25
CA SER A 97 6.03 -3.80 -4.67
C SER A 97 6.44 -4.42 -3.34
N ARG A 98 7.55 -3.99 -2.74
CA ARG A 98 7.98 -4.44 -1.42
C ARG A 98 7.10 -3.84 -0.32
N SER A 99 6.68 -4.65 0.63
CA SER A 99 6.01 -4.22 1.85
C SER A 99 6.78 -4.73 3.06
N THR A 100 7.02 -3.85 4.04
CA THR A 100 7.81 -4.15 5.23
C THR A 100 6.99 -3.97 6.50
N MET A 101 7.31 -4.79 7.50
CA MET A 101 6.85 -4.65 8.88
C MET A 101 8.09 -4.37 9.73
N GLY A 102 8.43 -3.08 9.85
CA GLY A 102 9.74 -2.69 10.39
C GLY A 102 10.87 -3.16 9.49
N ALA A 103 11.82 -3.92 10.05
CA ALA A 103 12.95 -4.48 9.31
C ALA A 103 12.59 -5.77 8.53
N TYR A 104 11.46 -6.41 8.83
CA TYR A 104 11.04 -7.63 8.18
C TYR A 104 10.32 -7.34 6.87
N ILE A 105 10.74 -7.97 5.76
CA ILE A 105 10.03 -7.89 4.49
C ILE A 105 8.82 -8.82 4.56
N SER A 106 7.62 -8.24 4.64
CA SER A 106 6.36 -8.98 4.71
C SER A 106 5.98 -9.58 3.35
N SER A 107 6.16 -8.81 2.27
CA SER A 107 5.88 -9.29 0.91
C SER A 107 6.70 -8.53 -0.12
N GLY A 108 7.07 -9.21 -1.20
CA GLY A 108 7.77 -8.62 -2.36
C GLY A 108 6.87 -8.36 -3.57
N THR A 109 5.56 -8.60 -3.48
CA THR A 109 4.64 -8.63 -4.64
C THR A 109 3.37 -7.81 -4.44
N VAL A 110 3.37 -6.85 -3.52
CA VAL A 110 2.21 -6.01 -3.24
C VAL A 110 1.89 -5.11 -4.44
N LYS A 111 0.63 -5.10 -4.86
CA LYS A 111 0.15 -4.22 -5.93
C LYS A 111 -0.09 -2.81 -5.37
N LYS A 112 0.87 -1.91 -5.58
CA LYS A 112 0.79 -0.51 -5.10
C LYS A 112 0.13 0.47 -6.06
N VAL A 113 -0.35 -0.01 -7.20
CA VAL A 113 -1.27 0.74 -8.05
C VAL A 113 -2.66 0.16 -7.84
N ILE A 114 -3.60 1.01 -7.46
CA ILE A 114 -5.00 0.66 -7.29
C ILE A 114 -5.76 1.16 -8.52
N GLU A 115 -6.39 0.21 -9.20
CA GLU A 115 -7.22 0.46 -10.38
C GLU A 115 -8.60 0.94 -9.90
N ILE A 116 -8.75 2.26 -9.69
CA ILE A 116 -9.99 2.86 -9.18
C ILE A 116 -11.13 2.65 -10.19
N ASN A 117 -10.85 2.92 -11.46
CA ASN A 117 -11.69 2.57 -12.61
C ASN A 117 -10.82 2.57 -13.89
N PRO A 118 -11.33 2.15 -15.06
CA PRO A 118 -10.52 2.06 -16.29
C PRO A 118 -9.81 3.36 -16.74
N PHE A 119 -10.18 4.52 -16.20
CA PHE A 119 -9.66 5.85 -16.56
C PHE A 119 -9.02 6.60 -15.38
N LEU A 120 -8.94 5.98 -14.19
CA LEU A 120 -8.37 6.55 -12.97
C LEU A 120 -7.51 5.50 -12.26
N LEU A 121 -6.25 5.86 -12.02
CA LEU A 121 -5.32 5.11 -11.19
C LEU A 121 -5.04 5.88 -9.91
N GLY A 122 -4.91 5.13 -8.81
CA GLY A 122 -4.41 5.61 -7.54
C GLY A 122 -3.12 4.88 -7.15
N THR A 123 -2.29 5.50 -6.33
CA THR A 123 -1.04 4.89 -5.85
C THR A 123 -1.02 4.75 -4.34
N MET A 124 -0.58 3.61 -3.85
CA MET A 124 -0.54 3.31 -2.43
C MET A 124 0.85 3.62 -1.85
N ALA A 125 0.94 4.67 -1.03
CA ALA A 125 2.08 4.92 -0.14
C ALA A 125 1.59 5.38 1.24
N GLY A 126 2.12 4.78 2.30
CA GLY A 126 1.60 4.94 3.67
C GLY A 126 0.97 3.65 4.19
N GLY A 127 -0.09 3.77 4.98
CA GLY A 127 -0.88 2.64 5.45
C GLY A 127 -1.51 1.89 4.27
N ALA A 128 -1.11 0.63 4.07
CA ALA A 128 -1.62 -0.17 2.96
C ALA A 128 -3.15 -0.37 3.04
N ALA A 129 -3.67 -0.55 4.26
CA ALA A 129 -5.10 -0.66 4.52
C ALA A 129 -5.83 0.65 4.21
N ASP A 130 -5.30 1.79 4.68
CA ASP A 130 -5.89 3.10 4.46
C ASP A 130 -6.01 3.44 2.98
N CYS A 131 -4.90 3.29 2.23
CA CYS A 131 -4.87 3.51 0.78
C CYS A 131 -5.88 2.61 0.07
N SER A 132 -5.83 1.31 0.33
CA SER A 132 -6.71 0.33 -0.32
C SER A 132 -8.19 0.60 -0.05
N PHE A 133 -8.53 0.95 1.19
CA PHE A 133 -9.91 1.19 1.60
C PHE A 133 -10.47 2.46 0.98
N TRP A 134 -9.77 3.59 1.16
CA TRP A 134 -10.30 4.89 0.73
C TRP A 134 -10.25 5.09 -0.78
N GLU A 135 -9.28 4.51 -1.49
CA GLU A 135 -9.27 4.55 -2.96
C GLU A 135 -10.34 3.65 -3.56
N ARG A 136 -10.64 2.50 -2.94
CA ARG A 136 -11.80 1.67 -3.32
C ARG A 136 -13.11 2.42 -3.05
N ASN A 137 -13.22 3.12 -1.94
CA ASN A 137 -14.37 3.98 -1.63
C ASN A 137 -14.52 5.10 -2.68
N LEU A 138 -13.41 5.74 -3.06
CA LEU A 138 -13.40 6.72 -4.15
C LEU A 138 -13.91 6.12 -5.47
N GLY A 139 -13.55 4.87 -5.79
CA GLY A 139 -14.08 4.15 -6.95
C GLY A 139 -15.60 4.01 -6.94
N MET A 140 -16.18 3.71 -5.78
CA MET A 140 -17.64 3.66 -5.60
C MET A 140 -18.29 5.03 -5.85
N GLU A 141 -17.74 6.10 -5.25
CA GLU A 141 -18.23 7.47 -5.45
C GLU A 141 -18.12 7.93 -6.90
N CYS A 142 -17.02 7.60 -7.58
CA CYS A 142 -16.82 7.87 -9.01
C CYS A 142 -17.87 7.17 -9.86
N ARG A 143 -18.20 5.91 -9.53
CA ARG A 143 -19.22 5.14 -10.24
C ARG A 143 -20.63 5.71 -10.00
N LEU A 144 -20.94 6.07 -8.76
CA LEU A 144 -22.21 6.68 -8.40
C LEU A 144 -22.40 8.03 -9.10
N TYR A 145 -21.35 8.85 -9.18
CA TYR A 145 -21.34 10.08 -9.95
C TYR A 145 -21.67 9.83 -11.42
N GLN A 146 -21.05 8.81 -12.03
CA GLN A 146 -21.28 8.46 -13.42
C GLN A 146 -22.72 8.04 -13.69
N LEU A 147 -23.32 7.25 -12.79
CA LEU A 147 -24.72 6.81 -12.92
C LEU A 147 -25.70 7.98 -12.75
N ARG A 148 -25.44 8.91 -11.85
CA ARG A 148 -26.30 10.08 -11.60
C ARG A 148 -26.26 11.11 -12.72
N ASN A 149 -25.08 11.35 -13.29
CA ASN A 149 -24.87 12.46 -14.24
C ASN A 149 -24.77 12.00 -15.70
N GLY A 150 -24.75 10.69 -15.97
CA GLY A 150 -24.57 10.13 -17.32
C GLY A 150 -23.19 10.41 -17.94
N ARG A 151 -22.23 10.94 -17.18
CA ARG A 151 -20.88 11.29 -17.66
C ARG A 151 -19.81 10.92 -16.63
N ARG A 152 -18.58 10.71 -17.11
CA ARG A 152 -17.45 10.36 -16.25
C ARG A 152 -17.08 11.53 -15.33
N ILE A 153 -16.57 11.21 -14.15
CA ILE A 153 -16.04 12.20 -13.21
C ILE A 153 -14.70 12.74 -13.74
N SER A 154 -14.42 14.03 -13.50
CA SER A 154 -13.10 14.60 -13.81
C SER A 154 -12.06 14.15 -12.78
N VAL A 155 -10.79 14.08 -13.16
CA VAL A 155 -9.69 13.74 -12.21
C VAL A 155 -9.60 14.79 -11.10
N ALA A 156 -9.89 16.05 -11.45
CA ALA A 156 -9.96 17.15 -10.49
C ALA A 156 -11.04 16.94 -9.42
N SER A 157 -12.23 16.48 -9.82
CA SER A 157 -13.34 16.20 -8.91
C SER A 157 -13.06 14.97 -8.05
N ALA A 158 -12.55 13.89 -8.65
CA ALA A 158 -12.20 12.67 -7.91
C ALA A 158 -11.16 12.93 -6.81
N SER A 159 -10.05 13.60 -7.16
CA SER A 159 -9.03 14.00 -6.18
C SER A 159 -9.58 14.93 -5.08
N LYS A 160 -10.54 15.80 -5.40
CA LYS A 160 -11.15 16.70 -4.42
C LYS A 160 -12.09 15.97 -3.46
N LEU A 161 -12.84 14.97 -3.93
CA LEU A 161 -13.66 14.11 -3.09
C LEU A 161 -12.78 13.39 -2.06
N LEU A 162 -11.69 12.76 -2.51
CA LEU A 162 -10.77 12.08 -1.60
C LEU A 162 -10.14 13.03 -0.58
N ALA A 163 -9.64 14.19 -1.02
CA ALA A 163 -9.05 15.18 -0.12
C ALA A 163 -10.04 15.70 0.93
N ASN A 164 -11.33 15.86 0.59
CA ASN A 164 -12.35 16.26 1.54
C ASN A 164 -12.62 15.18 2.60
N VAL A 165 -12.61 13.91 2.21
CA VAL A 165 -12.71 12.78 3.14
C VAL A 165 -11.47 12.71 4.03
N MET A 166 -10.26 12.81 3.48
CA MET A 166 -9.04 12.82 4.30
C MET A 166 -9.06 13.96 5.31
N ARG A 167 -9.51 15.15 4.87
CA ARG A 167 -9.65 16.31 5.75
C ARG A 167 -10.61 16.08 6.92
N SER A 168 -11.69 15.29 6.77
CA SER A 168 -12.61 14.99 7.87
C SER A 168 -12.02 14.01 8.90
N TYR A 169 -11.06 13.19 8.50
CA TYR A 169 -10.35 12.24 9.37
C TYR A 169 -8.97 12.77 9.81
N ARG A 170 -8.70 14.06 9.63
CA ARG A 170 -7.42 14.66 10.02
C ARG A 170 -7.20 14.52 11.51
N GLY A 171 -6.03 13.98 11.89
CA GLY A 171 -5.67 13.75 13.30
C GLY A 171 -6.18 12.43 13.88
N TYR A 172 -6.86 11.58 13.11
CA TYR A 172 -7.32 10.26 13.54
C TYR A 172 -6.27 9.16 13.32
N GLY A 173 -5.04 9.52 12.94
CA GLY A 173 -3.94 8.57 12.73
C GLY A 173 -4.02 7.79 11.42
N LEU A 174 -4.64 8.36 10.37
CA LEU A 174 -4.54 7.80 9.02
C LEU A 174 -3.14 8.07 8.44
N SER A 175 -2.67 7.19 7.55
CA SER A 175 -1.43 7.41 6.79
C SER A 175 -1.65 7.13 5.32
N MET A 176 -1.66 8.19 4.52
CA MET A 176 -1.90 8.09 3.09
C MET A 176 -1.14 9.19 2.36
N GLY A 177 -0.40 8.82 1.32
CA GLY A 177 0.05 9.72 0.27
C GLY A 177 -0.23 9.05 -1.05
N THR A 178 -1.29 9.46 -1.73
CA THR A 178 -1.71 8.86 -2.99
C THR A 178 -1.65 9.85 -4.13
N MET A 179 -1.30 9.35 -5.30
CA MET A 179 -1.35 10.10 -6.55
C MET A 179 -2.55 9.61 -7.35
N ILE A 180 -3.44 10.53 -7.69
CA ILE A 180 -4.59 10.28 -8.55
C ILE A 180 -4.20 10.69 -9.97
N ALA A 181 -3.98 9.70 -10.82
CA ALA A 181 -3.63 9.85 -12.23
C ALA A 181 -4.82 9.49 -13.11
N GLY A 182 -5.10 10.29 -14.14
CA GLY A 182 -6.18 10.02 -15.06
C GLY A 182 -6.15 10.90 -16.30
N TRP A 183 -7.06 10.61 -17.22
CA TRP A 183 -7.30 11.43 -18.39
C TRP A 183 -8.74 11.93 -18.39
N ASP A 184 -8.91 13.25 -18.43
CA ASP A 184 -10.24 13.89 -18.55
C ASP A 184 -10.33 14.80 -19.78
N GLU A 185 -11.42 15.55 -19.90
CA GLU A 185 -11.66 16.49 -21.00
C GLU A 185 -10.56 17.55 -21.14
N LYS A 186 -9.81 17.83 -20.06
CA LYS A 186 -8.68 18.78 -20.03
C LYS A 186 -7.35 18.10 -20.32
N GLY A 187 -7.36 16.85 -20.79
CA GLY A 187 -6.17 16.06 -21.06
C GLY A 187 -5.67 15.25 -19.85
N PRO A 188 -4.39 14.85 -19.85
CA PRO A 188 -3.81 14.10 -18.74
C PRO A 188 -3.70 14.99 -17.49
N GLN A 189 -4.20 14.48 -16.37
CA GLN A 189 -4.16 15.16 -15.07
C GLN A 189 -3.51 14.27 -14.03
N LEU A 190 -2.78 14.91 -13.12
CA LEU A 190 -2.11 14.27 -12.00
C LEU A 190 -2.30 15.12 -10.74
N TYR A 191 -2.76 14.49 -9.67
CA TYR A 191 -2.94 15.12 -8.37
C TYR A 191 -2.30 14.29 -7.26
N TYR A 192 -1.65 14.94 -6.32
CA TYR A 192 -1.24 14.35 -5.06
C TYR A 192 -2.27 14.67 -3.97
N VAL A 193 -2.63 13.67 -3.16
CA VAL A 193 -3.54 13.80 -2.01
C VAL A 193 -2.92 13.07 -0.81
N ASP A 194 -2.95 13.70 0.37
CA ASP A 194 -2.48 13.09 1.61
C ASP A 194 -3.53 13.04 2.73
N ASP A 195 -3.18 12.35 3.81
CA ASP A 195 -4.00 12.19 5.02
C ASP A 195 -4.24 13.52 5.78
N ASP A 196 -3.45 14.56 5.54
CA ASP A 196 -3.68 15.92 6.04
C ASP A 196 -4.80 16.67 5.28
N GLY A 197 -5.25 16.10 4.17
CA GLY A 197 -6.18 16.71 3.23
C GLY A 197 -5.52 17.70 2.27
N THR A 198 -4.19 17.67 2.17
CA THR A 198 -3.45 18.41 1.14
C THR A 198 -3.85 17.87 -0.22
N ARG A 199 -4.00 18.78 -1.19
CA ARG A 199 -4.30 18.41 -2.58
C ARG A 199 -3.52 19.29 -3.52
N LEU A 200 -2.56 18.70 -4.22
CA LEU A 200 -1.68 19.43 -5.15
C LEU A 200 -1.89 18.93 -6.56
N LYS A 201 -1.93 19.87 -7.51
CA LYS A 201 -1.86 19.57 -8.95
C LYS A 201 -0.40 19.72 -9.39
N GLY A 202 0.14 18.73 -10.10
CA GLY A 202 1.54 18.76 -10.51
C GLY A 202 1.78 18.08 -11.85
N LYS A 203 2.99 18.27 -12.39
CA LYS A 203 3.47 17.55 -13.57
C LYS A 203 4.09 16.21 -13.19
N MET A 204 4.72 16.14 -12.04
CA MET A 204 5.34 14.95 -11.51
C MET A 204 5.25 14.93 -9.99
N PHE A 205 5.20 13.73 -9.44
CA PHE A 205 5.26 13.48 -8.01
C PHE A 205 5.99 12.16 -7.77
N SER A 206 6.69 12.07 -6.65
CA SER A 206 7.14 10.82 -6.05
C SER A 206 6.82 10.82 -4.57
N VAL A 207 6.34 9.68 -4.07
CA VAL A 207 5.84 9.51 -2.71
C VAL A 207 6.36 8.21 -2.11
N GLY A 208 6.75 8.28 -0.84
CA GLY A 208 7.28 7.17 -0.06
C GLY A 208 8.75 7.37 0.37
N SER A 209 9.32 6.40 1.06
CA SER A 209 10.68 6.44 1.62
C SER A 209 11.75 6.63 0.55
N GLY A 210 11.62 6.01 -0.62
CA GLY A 210 12.60 6.15 -1.70
C GLY A 210 12.29 7.30 -2.67
N SER A 211 11.33 8.17 -2.35
CA SER A 211 10.91 9.26 -3.23
C SER A 211 12.03 10.23 -3.60
N THR A 212 12.93 10.54 -2.67
CA THR A 212 14.07 11.44 -2.91
C THR A 212 15.05 10.87 -3.93
N TYR A 213 15.28 9.55 -3.91
CA TYR A 213 16.11 8.88 -4.91
C TYR A 213 15.45 8.87 -6.28
N ALA A 214 14.12 8.66 -6.33
CA ALA A 214 13.37 8.71 -7.57
C ALA A 214 13.38 10.11 -8.20
N TYR A 215 13.19 11.17 -7.41
CA TYR A 215 13.30 12.56 -7.90
C TYR A 215 14.66 12.84 -8.53
N GLY A 216 15.76 12.35 -7.93
CA GLY A 216 17.10 12.54 -8.51
C GLY A 216 17.25 12.00 -9.94
N VAL A 217 16.51 10.95 -10.31
CA VAL A 217 16.49 10.44 -11.69
C VAL A 217 15.48 11.22 -12.53
N LEU A 218 14.27 11.42 -12.02
CA LEU A 218 13.20 12.11 -12.74
C LEU A 218 13.62 13.53 -13.15
N ASP A 219 14.15 14.32 -12.23
CA ASP A 219 14.48 15.73 -12.48
C ASP A 219 15.62 15.91 -13.50
N ASN A 220 16.50 14.91 -13.64
CA ASN A 220 17.63 14.97 -14.58
C ASN A 220 17.23 14.60 -16.02
N TYR A 221 16.31 13.65 -16.18
CA TYR A 221 16.01 13.05 -17.49
C TYR A 221 14.62 13.40 -18.03
N TYR A 222 13.75 14.01 -17.21
CA TYR A 222 12.40 14.36 -17.63
C TYR A 222 12.37 15.48 -18.68
N ARG A 223 11.58 15.25 -19.72
CA ARG A 223 11.19 16.27 -20.72
C ARG A 223 9.69 16.14 -21.00
N GLU A 224 9.05 17.22 -21.42
CA GLU A 224 7.62 17.17 -21.74
C GLU A 224 7.32 16.42 -23.04
N ASP A 225 8.28 16.40 -23.95
CA ASP A 225 8.25 15.84 -25.31
C ASP A 225 8.87 14.43 -25.40
N LEU A 226 8.94 13.71 -24.28
CA LEU A 226 9.39 12.31 -24.27
C LEU A 226 8.50 11.45 -25.19
N THR A 227 9.12 10.51 -25.90
CA THR A 227 8.36 9.42 -26.53
C THR A 227 7.77 8.49 -25.46
N VAL A 228 6.83 7.62 -25.85
CA VAL A 228 6.23 6.67 -24.91
C VAL A 228 7.29 5.71 -24.37
N GLU A 229 8.20 5.26 -25.22
CA GLU A 229 9.31 4.37 -24.89
C GLU A 229 10.31 5.03 -23.94
N GLU A 230 10.70 6.28 -24.21
CA GLU A 230 11.58 7.05 -23.33
C GLU A 230 10.93 7.29 -21.96
N ALA A 231 9.62 7.56 -21.93
CA ALA A 231 8.89 7.75 -20.67
C ALA A 231 8.78 6.45 -19.86
N ILE A 232 8.58 5.31 -20.52
CA ILE A 232 8.57 3.99 -19.86
C ILE A 232 9.96 3.71 -19.26
N ASP A 233 11.03 3.91 -20.04
CA ASP A 233 12.40 3.70 -19.58
C ASP A 233 12.77 4.63 -18.40
N LEU A 234 12.38 5.90 -18.46
CA LEU A 234 12.55 6.84 -17.35
C LEU A 234 11.85 6.36 -16.06
N GLY A 235 10.59 5.93 -16.18
CA GLY A 235 9.82 5.41 -15.04
C GLY A 235 10.40 4.12 -14.45
N LYS A 236 10.99 3.27 -15.30
CA LYS A 236 11.70 2.04 -14.92
C LYS A 236 12.99 2.36 -14.18
N ARG A 237 13.86 3.20 -14.76
CA ARG A 237 15.16 3.62 -14.17
C ARG A 237 14.96 4.31 -12.83
N ALA A 238 13.97 5.19 -12.71
CA ALA A 238 13.72 5.91 -11.47
C ALA A 238 13.34 4.98 -10.31
N ILE A 239 12.47 3.98 -10.53
CA ILE A 239 12.15 2.98 -9.49
C ILE A 239 13.34 2.07 -9.21
N TYR A 240 14.09 1.64 -10.22
CA TYR A 240 15.28 0.83 -10.02
C TYR A 240 16.30 1.51 -9.10
N HIS A 241 16.66 2.77 -9.37
CA HIS A 241 17.63 3.50 -8.56
C HIS A 241 17.14 3.76 -7.14
N ALA A 242 15.83 4.02 -6.97
CA ALA A 242 15.24 4.13 -5.65
C ALA A 242 15.29 2.80 -4.89
N ALA A 243 14.89 1.69 -5.51
CA ALA A 243 14.94 0.35 -4.92
C ALA A 243 16.35 -0.12 -4.60
N HIS A 244 17.36 0.32 -5.36
CA HIS A 244 18.76 0.00 -5.09
C HIS A 244 19.30 0.71 -3.84
N ARG A 245 18.76 1.88 -3.48
CA ARG A 245 19.25 2.70 -2.36
C ARG A 245 18.37 2.62 -1.12
N ASP A 246 17.05 2.59 -1.27
CA ASP A 246 16.10 2.53 -0.18
C ASP A 246 15.80 1.08 0.22
N ALA A 247 16.16 0.72 1.46
CA ALA A 247 15.98 -0.64 1.97
C ALA A 247 14.51 -1.10 1.97
N ALA A 248 13.57 -0.18 2.16
CA ALA A 248 12.15 -0.49 2.21
C ALA A 248 11.49 -0.60 0.83
N SER A 249 12.20 -0.24 -0.24
CA SER A 249 11.72 -0.33 -1.62
C SER A 249 12.34 -1.51 -2.36
N GLY A 250 11.59 -2.15 -3.24
CA GLY A 250 12.09 -3.24 -4.09
C GLY A 250 11.02 -4.22 -4.56
N GLY A 251 11.47 -5.45 -4.86
CA GLY A 251 10.60 -6.49 -5.43
C GLY A 251 10.42 -6.27 -6.93
N ILE A 252 9.17 -6.21 -7.37
CA ILE A 252 8.77 -5.99 -8.77
C ILE A 252 8.48 -4.50 -9.02
N ASN A 253 8.96 -3.97 -10.14
CA ASN A 253 8.51 -2.71 -10.69
C ASN A 253 7.26 -2.92 -11.57
N ASN A 254 6.16 -2.29 -11.16
CA ASN A 254 4.92 -2.26 -11.91
C ASN A 254 4.76 -0.89 -12.57
N LEU A 255 4.62 -0.87 -13.90
CA LEU A 255 4.49 0.34 -14.68
C LEU A 255 3.19 0.35 -15.47
N TYR A 256 2.47 1.46 -15.36
CA TYR A 256 1.21 1.72 -16.06
C TYR A 256 1.35 3.00 -16.88
N HIS A 257 0.70 3.00 -18.05
CA HIS A 257 0.56 4.15 -18.92
C HIS A 257 -0.91 4.56 -19.00
N MET A 258 -1.22 5.76 -18.54
CA MET A 258 -2.54 6.37 -18.66
C MET A 258 -2.65 7.11 -19.99
N THR A 259 -3.57 6.65 -20.83
CA THR A 259 -3.89 7.25 -22.14
C THR A 259 -5.29 7.87 -22.13
N LYS A 260 -5.69 8.48 -23.25
CA LYS A 260 -7.05 9.02 -23.43
C LYS A 260 -8.14 7.94 -23.33
N ASP A 261 -7.83 6.72 -23.74
CA ASP A 261 -8.78 5.60 -23.80
C ASP A 261 -8.77 4.74 -22.53
N GLY A 262 -7.92 5.08 -21.56
CA GLY A 262 -7.78 4.36 -20.30
C GLY A 262 -6.33 4.00 -19.99
N PHE A 263 -6.13 3.31 -18.87
CA PHE A 263 -4.81 2.83 -18.50
C PHE A 263 -4.47 1.50 -19.19
N VAL A 264 -3.19 1.33 -19.49
CA VAL A 264 -2.60 0.06 -19.92
C VAL A 264 -1.49 -0.29 -18.95
N LYS A 265 -1.50 -1.53 -18.46
CA LYS A 265 -0.39 -2.07 -17.70
C LYS A 265 0.72 -2.45 -18.67
N ILE A 266 1.86 -1.79 -18.59
CA ILE A 266 2.98 -2.02 -19.52
C ILE A 266 3.74 -3.28 -19.12
N HIS A 267 4.19 -3.36 -17.86
CA HIS A 267 4.96 -4.51 -17.39
C HIS A 267 4.94 -4.70 -15.86
N SER A 268 5.46 -5.85 -15.45
CA SER A 268 5.79 -6.23 -14.07
C SER A 268 7.15 -6.95 -14.12
N ILE A 269 8.24 -6.23 -13.85
CA ILE A 269 9.62 -6.75 -13.98
C ILE A 269 10.28 -6.79 -12.61
N ASP A 270 11.01 -7.86 -12.29
CA ASP A 270 11.78 -7.92 -11.04
C ASP A 270 12.91 -6.89 -11.07
N VAL A 271 13.10 -6.16 -9.97
CA VAL A 271 14.16 -5.17 -9.83
C VAL A 271 15.56 -5.80 -9.97
N ASN A 272 15.72 -7.06 -9.61
CA ASN A 272 16.97 -7.80 -9.82
C ASN A 272 17.25 -8.04 -11.30
N ASP A 273 16.23 -8.35 -12.12
CA ASP A 273 16.42 -8.52 -13.56
C ASP A 273 16.86 -7.18 -14.19
N MET A 274 16.24 -6.08 -13.76
CA MET A 274 16.64 -4.74 -14.17
C MET A 274 18.08 -4.39 -13.74
N HIS A 275 18.55 -4.92 -12.61
CA HIS A 275 19.92 -4.69 -12.15
C HIS A 275 20.95 -5.23 -13.14
N TYR A 276 20.75 -6.45 -13.63
CA TYR A 276 21.65 -7.07 -14.60
C TYR A 276 21.58 -6.38 -15.96
N GLU A 277 20.39 -6.00 -16.41
CA GLU A 277 20.19 -5.22 -17.64
C GLU A 277 20.96 -3.89 -17.60
N PHE A 278 20.80 -3.10 -16.52
CA PHE A 278 21.52 -1.83 -16.38
C PHE A 278 23.02 -1.99 -16.13
N ALA A 279 23.45 -3.12 -15.56
CA ALA A 279 24.87 -3.43 -15.42
C ALA A 279 25.51 -3.73 -16.78
N GLU A 280 24.82 -4.48 -17.65
CA GLU A 280 25.25 -4.75 -19.02
C GLU A 280 25.29 -3.48 -19.87
N GLU A 281 24.25 -2.63 -19.80
CA GLU A 281 24.25 -1.32 -20.46
C GLU A 281 25.47 -0.48 -20.05
N ARG A 282 25.76 -0.42 -18.75
CA ARG A 282 26.92 0.30 -18.23
C ARG A 282 28.24 -0.29 -18.73
N ALA A 283 28.36 -1.62 -18.78
CA ALA A 283 29.55 -2.29 -19.28
C ALA A 283 29.78 -1.98 -20.77
N ASN A 284 28.71 -1.99 -21.57
CA ASN A 284 28.74 -1.66 -23.00
C ASN A 284 29.09 -0.18 -23.24
N ALA A 285 28.59 0.72 -22.40
CA ALA A 285 28.93 2.15 -22.48
C ALA A 285 30.39 2.46 -22.06
N MET A 286 31.03 1.57 -21.29
CA MET A 286 32.45 1.69 -20.91
C MET A 286 33.41 1.05 -21.92
N SER A 287 32.92 0.15 -22.76
CA SER A 287 33.71 -0.52 -23.80
C SER A 287 33.63 0.15 -25.18
N SER A 288 32.77 1.16 -25.33
CA SER A 288 32.63 2.03 -26.52
C SER A 288 33.30 3.38 -26.31
#